data_AF-A0A176U8Z8-F1
#
_entry.id   AF-A0A176U8Z8-F1
#
_cell.length_a   1.000
_cell.length_b   1.000
_cell.length_c   1.000
_cell.angle_alpha   90.00
_cell.angle_beta   90.00
_cell.angle_gamma   90.00
#
_symmetry.space_group_name_H-M   'P 1'
#
loop_
_entity.id
_entity.type
_entity.pdbx_description
1 polymer ?
#
loop_
_entity_poly.entity_id
_entity_poly.type
_entity_poly.pdbx_seq_one_letter_code
_entity_poly.pdbx_strand_id
1 'polypeptide(L)'
;MRERKIFMNRKKSFASLLKITCVMVCSCIGTQFVWADKTDSESITDTAMGTDCSVRVYGSDRTAKDIMDMLSDIENKYLSWRIEGSDIANINENASENKPVMPSKWTYGYLENVLDLARESSGAFDPTLGRVSQLWNLESDNPYIPSKSELTELLLETGWEKISLGDGEVFLKDGVQIDLGAVGKGIGCDEARKMLE
;
A
#
# COMPACT_ATOMS: atom_id res chain seq x y z
N MET A 1 28.60 -18.59 -77.67
CA MET A 1 27.40 -18.00 -77.03
C MET A 1 26.87 -18.80 -75.82
N ARG A 2 27.04 -20.13 -75.75
CA ARG A 2 26.58 -20.98 -74.61
C ARG A 2 27.37 -20.80 -73.31
N GLU A 3 28.70 -20.63 -73.37
CA GLU A 3 29.53 -20.56 -72.15
C GLU A 3 29.31 -19.29 -71.31
N ARG A 4 29.04 -18.15 -71.95
CA ARG A 4 28.69 -16.89 -71.24
C ARG A 4 27.38 -17.00 -70.45
N LYS A 5 26.41 -17.78 -70.93
CA LYS A 5 25.14 -18.03 -70.22
C LYS A 5 25.35 -18.87 -68.95
N ILE A 6 26.22 -19.87 -69.00
CA ILE A 6 26.52 -20.75 -67.85
C ILE A 6 27.23 -19.97 -66.73
N PHE A 7 28.20 -19.13 -67.09
CA PHE A 7 28.92 -18.29 -66.13
C PHE A 7 28.02 -17.24 -65.47
N MET A 8 27.11 -16.61 -66.23
CA MET A 8 26.10 -15.70 -65.69
C MET A 8 25.11 -16.39 -64.74
N ASN A 9 24.71 -17.64 -65.02
CA ASN A 9 23.80 -18.39 -64.14
C ASN A 9 24.47 -18.77 -62.81
N ARG A 10 25.76 -19.14 -62.82
CA ARG A 10 26.53 -19.41 -61.60
C ARG A 10 26.69 -18.17 -60.72
N LYS A 11 26.95 -16.99 -61.31
CA LYS A 11 27.01 -15.71 -60.55
C LYS A 11 25.65 -15.33 -59.94
N LYS A 12 24.55 -15.54 -60.67
CA LYS A 12 23.18 -15.31 -60.14
C LYS A 12 22.82 -16.27 -59.02
N SER A 13 23.21 -17.55 -59.14
CA SER A 13 22.98 -18.57 -58.11
C SER A 13 23.81 -18.31 -56.84
N PHE A 14 25.08 -17.90 -56.98
CA PHE A 14 25.94 -17.55 -55.84
C PHE A 14 25.47 -16.26 -55.13
N ALA A 15 25.04 -15.25 -55.90
CA ALA A 15 24.45 -14.03 -55.34
C ALA A 15 23.09 -14.29 -54.66
N SER A 16 22.33 -15.27 -55.14
CA SER A 16 21.08 -15.72 -54.50
C SER A 16 21.36 -16.46 -53.20
N LEU A 17 22.38 -17.32 -53.16
CA LEU A 17 22.79 -18.02 -51.94
C LEU A 17 23.29 -17.04 -50.88
N LEU A 18 24.14 -16.07 -51.25
CA LEU A 18 24.71 -15.07 -50.34
C LEU A 18 23.64 -14.15 -49.74
N LYS A 19 22.60 -13.80 -50.51
CA LYS A 19 21.44 -13.04 -50.01
C LYS A 19 20.63 -13.83 -48.99
N ILE A 20 20.42 -15.12 -49.23
CA ILE A 20 19.69 -15.99 -48.30
C ILE A 20 20.48 -16.16 -46.98
N THR A 21 21.82 -16.27 -47.06
CA THR A 21 22.65 -16.36 -45.85
C THR A 21 22.66 -15.06 -45.05
N CYS A 22 22.73 -13.90 -45.70
CA CYS A 22 22.64 -12.59 -45.00
C CYS A 22 21.28 -12.37 -44.32
N VAL A 23 20.17 -12.79 -44.94
CA VAL A 23 18.83 -12.67 -44.34
C VAL A 23 18.67 -13.58 -43.12
N MET A 24 19.20 -14.80 -43.15
CA MET A 24 19.19 -15.69 -41.98
C MET A 24 20.03 -15.15 -40.82
N VAL A 25 21.24 -14.64 -41.10
CA VAL A 25 22.13 -14.09 -40.05
C VAL A 25 21.54 -12.83 -39.42
N CYS A 26 20.92 -11.93 -40.19
CA CYS A 26 20.20 -10.77 -39.65
C CYS A 26 18.98 -11.17 -38.81
N SER A 27 18.29 -12.26 -39.16
CA SER A 27 17.17 -12.77 -38.36
C SER A 27 17.64 -13.33 -37.01
N CYS A 28 18.79 -14.01 -36.97
CA CYS A 28 19.37 -14.53 -35.72
C CYS A 28 19.93 -13.44 -34.80
N ILE A 29 20.47 -12.35 -35.36
CA ILE A 29 20.97 -11.22 -34.56
C ILE A 29 19.79 -10.35 -34.08
N GLY A 30 18.78 -10.14 -34.93
CA GLY A 30 17.56 -9.42 -34.56
C GLY A 30 16.75 -10.10 -33.46
N THR A 31 16.71 -11.43 -33.44
CA THR A 31 16.05 -12.17 -32.35
C THR A 31 16.86 -12.15 -31.05
N GLN A 32 18.18 -12.05 -31.07
CA GLN A 32 18.98 -11.94 -29.84
C GLN A 32 18.87 -10.57 -29.17
N PHE A 33 18.67 -9.49 -29.93
CA PHE A 33 18.46 -8.15 -29.37
C PHE A 33 17.05 -7.90 -28.83
N VAL A 34 16.04 -8.66 -29.27
CA VAL A 34 14.65 -8.56 -28.78
C VAL A 34 14.43 -9.33 -27.46
N TRP A 35 15.41 -10.11 -27.00
CA TRP A 35 15.40 -10.78 -25.69
C TRP A 35 16.16 -10.00 -24.60
N ALA A 36 16.60 -8.78 -24.90
CA ALA A 36 17.14 -7.87 -23.90
C ALA A 36 16.01 -7.01 -23.33
N ASP A 37 15.68 -7.30 -22.07
CA ASP A 37 14.99 -6.43 -21.11
C ASP A 37 13.48 -6.24 -21.24
N LYS A 38 12.75 -7.36 -21.33
CA LYS A 38 11.40 -7.38 -20.74
C LYS A 38 11.59 -7.77 -19.28
N THR A 39 11.80 -6.79 -18.40
CA THR A 39 11.74 -7.03 -16.96
C THR A 39 10.34 -7.57 -16.68
N ASP A 40 10.22 -8.87 -16.40
CA ASP A 40 8.93 -9.46 -16.06
C ASP A 40 8.39 -8.72 -14.84
N SER A 41 7.18 -8.18 -14.99
CA SER A 41 6.51 -7.40 -13.96
C SER A 41 5.20 -8.05 -13.59
N GLU A 42 5.01 -8.31 -12.31
CA GLU A 42 3.73 -8.73 -11.76
C GLU A 42 2.93 -7.49 -11.36
N SER A 43 1.65 -7.44 -11.71
CA SER A 43 0.75 -6.37 -11.30
C SER A 43 -0.56 -6.97 -10.85
N ILE A 44 -0.98 -6.59 -9.65
CA ILE A 44 -2.29 -6.94 -9.08
C ILE A 44 -3.02 -5.66 -8.70
N THR A 45 -4.32 -5.67 -8.86
CA THR A 45 -5.22 -4.63 -8.35
C THR A 45 -6.37 -5.32 -7.66
N ASP A 46 -6.60 -4.97 -6.40
CA ASP A 46 -7.70 -5.48 -5.58
C ASP A 46 -8.06 -4.46 -4.50
N THR A 47 -9.11 -4.71 -3.73
CA THR A 47 -9.53 -3.85 -2.64
C THR A 47 -8.74 -4.14 -1.36
N ALA A 48 -8.18 -3.09 -0.74
CA ALA A 48 -7.57 -3.14 0.59
C ALA A 48 -7.61 -1.74 1.23
N MET A 49 -7.59 -1.66 2.56
CA MET A 49 -7.56 -0.38 3.31
C MET A 49 -8.73 0.54 2.91
N GLY A 50 -9.91 -0.05 2.71
CA GLY A 50 -11.12 0.64 2.27
C GLY A 50 -11.06 1.31 0.89
N THR A 51 -10.16 0.87 -0.01
CA THR A 51 -10.02 1.48 -1.36
C THR A 51 -9.46 0.50 -2.39
N ASP A 52 -9.48 0.89 -3.67
CA ASP A 52 -8.74 0.16 -4.72
C ASP A 52 -7.23 0.37 -4.52
N CYS A 53 -6.50 -0.74 -4.37
CA CYS A 53 -5.05 -0.75 -4.25
C CYS A 53 -4.43 -1.48 -5.44
N SER A 54 -3.32 -0.95 -5.95
CA SER A 54 -2.57 -1.59 -7.04
C SER A 54 -1.11 -1.74 -6.63
N VAL A 55 -0.61 -2.97 -6.78
CA VAL A 55 0.79 -3.32 -6.51
C VAL A 55 1.42 -3.78 -7.81
N ARG A 56 2.56 -3.19 -8.15
CA ARG A 56 3.37 -3.59 -9.30
C ARG A 56 4.81 -3.82 -8.88
N VAL A 57 5.31 -5.02 -9.13
CA VAL A 57 6.67 -5.45 -8.79
C VAL A 57 7.40 -5.83 -10.06
N TYR A 58 8.67 -5.48 -10.16
CA TYR A 58 9.56 -5.82 -11.28
C TYR A 58 10.63 -6.80 -10.78
N GLY A 59 10.80 -7.93 -11.48
CA GLY A 59 11.93 -8.84 -11.23
C GLY A 59 11.71 -9.96 -10.20
N SER A 60 10.53 -10.09 -9.59
CA SER A 60 10.17 -11.22 -8.72
C SER A 60 8.75 -11.74 -9.00
N ASP A 61 8.59 -13.06 -8.92
CA ASP A 61 7.29 -13.72 -9.08
C ASP A 61 6.61 -13.86 -7.70
N ARG A 62 5.31 -13.50 -7.61
CA ARG A 62 4.36 -13.64 -6.48
C ARG A 62 4.41 -12.59 -5.38
N THR A 63 5.44 -11.74 -5.34
CA THR A 63 5.57 -10.71 -4.30
C THR A 63 4.40 -9.73 -4.30
N ALA A 64 3.80 -9.45 -5.47
CA ALA A 64 2.70 -8.49 -5.55
C ALA A 64 1.45 -8.99 -4.82
N LYS A 65 1.16 -10.29 -4.93
CA LYS A 65 0.05 -10.93 -4.20
C LYS A 65 0.30 -10.95 -2.69
N ASP A 66 1.51 -11.31 -2.27
CA ASP A 66 1.85 -11.39 -0.84
C ASP A 66 1.72 -10.02 -0.15
N ILE A 67 2.10 -8.94 -0.85
CA ILE A 67 1.88 -7.56 -0.37
C ILE A 67 0.39 -7.26 -0.24
N MET A 68 -0.43 -7.62 -1.23
CA MET A 68 -1.88 -7.38 -1.16
C MET A 68 -2.54 -8.13 -0.01
N ASP A 69 -2.20 -9.41 0.19
CA ASP A 69 -2.70 -10.20 1.32
C ASP A 69 -2.27 -9.56 2.66
N MET A 70 -1.02 -9.12 2.75
CA MET A 70 -0.47 -8.44 3.94
C MET A 70 -1.22 -7.13 4.25
N LEU A 71 -1.52 -6.30 3.25
CA LEU A 71 -2.27 -5.05 3.44
C LEU A 71 -3.66 -5.32 4.04
N SER A 72 -4.35 -6.35 3.55
CA SER A 72 -5.64 -6.78 4.08
C SER A 72 -5.52 -7.30 5.52
N ASP A 73 -4.50 -8.10 5.80
CA ASP A 73 -4.24 -8.63 7.14
C ASP A 73 -3.96 -7.51 8.16
N ILE A 74 -3.19 -6.48 7.77
CA ILE A 74 -2.88 -5.35 8.64
C ILE A 74 -4.13 -4.54 8.98
N GLU A 75 -4.96 -4.25 7.98
CA GLU A 75 -6.23 -3.54 8.20
C GLU A 75 -7.11 -4.30 9.20
N ASN A 76 -7.32 -5.59 8.93
CA ASN A 76 -8.28 -6.41 9.65
C ASN A 76 -7.83 -6.74 11.08
N LYS A 77 -6.53 -7.01 11.28
CA LYS A 77 -6.01 -7.48 12.58
C LYS A 77 -5.52 -6.35 13.48
N TYR A 78 -5.09 -5.23 12.91
CA TYR A 78 -4.37 -4.21 13.68
C TYR A 78 -5.02 -2.85 13.62
N LEU A 79 -5.19 -2.28 12.42
CA LEU A 79 -5.41 -0.83 12.29
C LEU A 79 -6.88 -0.38 12.34
N SER A 80 -7.82 -1.24 11.94
CA SER A 80 -9.20 -0.82 11.73
C SER A 80 -9.98 -0.66 13.03
N TRP A 81 -10.42 0.56 13.36
CA TRP A 81 -11.34 0.78 14.47
C TRP A 81 -12.77 0.22 14.23
N ARG A 82 -13.08 -0.23 13.00
CA ARG A 82 -14.40 -0.73 12.58
C ARG A 82 -14.51 -2.25 12.66
N ILE A 83 -13.39 -2.96 12.77
CA ILE A 83 -13.35 -4.42 12.72
C ILE A 83 -13.16 -4.95 14.14
N GLU A 84 -14.18 -5.64 14.64
CA GLU A 84 -14.15 -6.29 15.94
C GLU A 84 -12.94 -7.22 16.04
N GLY A 85 -12.22 -7.14 17.16
CA GLY A 85 -11.03 -7.94 17.41
C GLY A 85 -9.72 -7.38 16.84
N SER A 86 -9.75 -6.30 16.03
CA SER A 86 -8.52 -5.59 15.68
C SER A 86 -7.90 -4.94 16.92
N ASP A 87 -6.58 -4.73 16.92
CA ASP A 87 -5.92 -4.07 18.06
C ASP A 87 -6.52 -2.68 18.36
N ILE A 88 -6.73 -1.84 17.34
CA ILE A 88 -7.30 -0.49 17.54
C ILE A 88 -8.76 -0.54 18.01
N ALA A 89 -9.58 -1.46 17.48
CA ALA A 89 -10.95 -1.63 17.96
C ALA A 89 -10.97 -2.07 19.44
N ASN A 90 -10.15 -3.07 19.80
CA ASN A 90 -10.04 -3.55 21.17
C ASN A 90 -9.58 -2.44 22.14
N ILE A 91 -8.59 -1.62 21.73
CA ILE A 91 -8.14 -0.47 22.53
C ILE A 91 -9.30 0.52 22.74
N ASN A 92 -10.04 0.86 21.68
CA ASN A 92 -11.15 1.82 21.74
C ASN A 92 -12.32 1.33 22.60
N GLU A 93 -12.66 0.04 22.54
CA GLU A 93 -13.74 -0.55 23.35
C GLU A 93 -13.45 -0.43 24.86
N ASN A 94 -12.19 -0.64 25.25
CA ASN A 94 -11.75 -0.59 26.64
C ASN A 94 -11.56 0.85 27.19
N ALA A 95 -11.60 1.87 26.33
CA ALA A 95 -11.47 3.27 26.74
C ALA A 95 -12.56 3.68 27.74
N SER A 96 -13.78 3.18 27.55
CA SER A 96 -14.93 3.48 28.44
C SER A 96 -14.77 2.90 29.86
N GLU A 97 -13.96 1.85 30.00
CA GLU A 97 -13.70 1.19 31.27
C GLU A 97 -12.46 1.74 32.00
N ASN A 98 -11.76 2.71 31.40
CA ASN A 98 -10.45 3.20 31.86
C ASN A 98 -9.49 2.04 32.18
N LYS A 99 -9.38 1.08 31.26
CA LYS A 99 -8.47 -0.06 31.39
C LYS A 99 -7.32 0.04 30.38
N PRO A 100 -6.07 -0.20 30.79
CA PRO A 100 -4.99 -0.38 29.84
C PRO A 100 -5.22 -1.66 29.03
N VAL A 101 -4.81 -1.63 27.77
CA VAL A 101 -4.85 -2.77 26.85
C VAL A 101 -3.44 -3.04 26.35
N MET A 102 -3.06 -4.31 26.29
CA MET A 102 -1.79 -4.72 25.68
C MET A 102 -2.06 -5.19 24.24
N PRO A 103 -1.87 -4.32 23.23
CA PRO A 103 -2.00 -4.73 21.83
C PRO A 103 -0.83 -5.60 21.39
N SER A 104 -0.81 -5.99 20.12
CA SER A 104 0.41 -6.55 19.54
C SER A 104 1.58 -5.57 19.62
N LYS A 105 2.80 -6.10 19.75
CA LYS A 105 4.03 -5.29 19.70
C LYS A 105 4.14 -4.47 18.41
N TRP A 106 3.58 -4.98 17.32
CA TRP A 106 3.56 -4.32 16.03
C TRP A 106 2.72 -3.04 16.10
N THR A 107 1.48 -3.12 16.59
CA THR A 107 0.61 -1.96 16.78
C THR A 107 1.20 -0.97 17.78
N TYR A 108 1.74 -1.46 18.91
CA TYR A 108 2.37 -0.61 19.92
C TYR A 108 3.48 0.26 19.32
N GLY A 109 4.40 -0.33 18.53
CA GLY A 109 5.50 0.41 17.92
C GLY A 109 5.03 1.46 16.91
N TYR A 110 3.96 1.20 16.16
CA TYR A 110 3.38 2.23 15.29
C TYR A 110 2.68 3.33 16.07
N LEU A 111 2.01 3.00 17.19
CA LEU A 111 1.40 4.02 18.05
C LEU A 111 2.44 4.98 18.64
N GLU A 112 3.65 4.50 18.96
CA GLU A 112 4.76 5.38 19.36
C GLU A 112 5.04 6.43 18.28
N ASN A 113 5.25 5.99 17.02
CA ASN A 113 5.49 6.89 15.90
C ASN A 113 4.33 7.86 15.63
N VAL A 114 3.09 7.39 15.80
CA VAL A 114 1.88 8.19 15.62
C VAL A 114 1.79 9.30 16.67
N LEU A 115 2.10 9.00 17.93
CA LEU A 115 2.13 10.01 19.00
C LEU A 115 3.31 10.96 18.86
N ASP A 116 4.44 10.49 18.34
CA ASP A 116 5.57 11.35 17.99
C ASP A 116 5.17 12.35 16.89
N LEU A 117 4.48 11.90 15.83
CA LEU A 117 3.96 12.78 14.79
C LEU A 117 2.96 13.81 15.33
N ALA A 118 2.06 13.41 16.23
CA ALA A 118 1.12 14.32 16.87
C ALA A 118 1.86 15.39 17.68
N ARG A 119 2.89 14.99 18.44
CA ARG A 119 3.72 15.89 19.24
C ARG A 119 4.54 16.85 18.38
N GLU A 120 5.25 16.34 17.37
CA GLU A 120 6.08 17.14 16.47
C GLU A 120 5.27 18.17 15.68
N SER A 121 4.04 17.80 15.31
CA SER A 121 3.10 18.68 14.63
C SER A 121 2.37 19.65 15.57
N SER A 122 2.66 19.62 16.89
CA SER A 122 1.96 20.41 17.91
C SER A 122 0.42 20.23 17.86
N GLY A 123 -0.04 18.99 17.61
CA GLY A 123 -1.46 18.65 17.51
C GLY A 123 -2.11 19.01 16.17
N ALA A 124 -1.36 19.47 15.16
CA ALA A 124 -1.94 19.65 13.82
C ALA A 124 -2.35 18.31 13.19
N PHE A 125 -1.64 17.23 13.53
CA PHE A 125 -2.10 15.85 13.40
C PHE A 125 -2.59 15.36 14.77
N ASP A 126 -3.78 14.78 14.82
CA ASP A 126 -4.32 14.16 16.03
C ASP A 126 -5.07 12.86 15.65
N PRO A 127 -4.61 11.67 16.10
CA PRO A 127 -5.23 10.40 15.80
C PRO A 127 -6.55 10.17 16.55
N THR A 128 -7.12 11.16 17.24
CA THR A 128 -8.35 11.02 18.02
C THR A 128 -9.56 11.73 17.40
N LEU A 129 -9.39 12.31 16.22
CA LEU A 129 -10.43 13.06 15.51
C LEU A 129 -11.44 12.17 14.76
N GLY A 130 -11.38 10.84 14.91
CA GLY A 130 -12.25 9.91 14.18
C GLY A 130 -13.74 10.21 14.33
N ARG A 131 -14.21 10.42 15.56
CA ARG A 131 -15.62 10.78 15.81
C ARG A 131 -16.00 12.12 15.19
N VAL A 132 -15.09 13.10 15.23
CA VAL A 132 -15.29 14.42 14.60
C VAL A 132 -15.42 14.28 13.09
N SER A 133 -14.56 13.46 12.46
CA SER A 133 -14.63 13.16 11.03
C SER A 133 -15.94 12.45 10.66
N GLN A 134 -16.36 11.46 11.45
CA GLN A 134 -17.59 10.71 11.23
C GLN A 134 -18.86 11.56 11.33
N LEU A 135 -18.86 12.63 12.14
CA LEU A 135 -20.00 13.53 12.26
C LEU A 135 -20.39 14.18 10.92
N TRP A 136 -19.42 14.40 10.03
CA TRP A 136 -19.69 14.91 8.68
C TRP A 136 -20.35 13.88 7.76
N ASN A 137 -20.30 12.59 8.14
CA ASN A 137 -20.95 11.49 7.45
C ASN A 137 -20.66 11.43 5.93
N LEU A 138 -19.42 11.79 5.56
CA LEU A 138 -18.99 11.99 4.17
C LEU A 138 -19.01 10.71 3.34
N GLU A 139 -18.90 9.55 3.99
CA GLU A 139 -18.92 8.23 3.34
C GLU A 139 -20.34 7.77 2.99
N SER A 140 -21.38 8.47 3.47
CA SER A 140 -22.77 8.09 3.21
C SER A 140 -23.41 8.88 2.07
N ASP A 141 -24.51 8.37 1.53
CA ASP A 141 -25.35 9.08 0.54
C ASP A 141 -26.03 10.34 1.11
N ASN A 142 -25.96 10.56 2.43
CA ASN A 142 -26.54 11.71 3.12
C ASN A 142 -25.50 12.42 4.00
N PRO A 143 -24.56 13.15 3.38
CA PRO A 143 -23.56 13.92 4.13
C PRO A 143 -24.23 14.97 5.00
N TYR A 144 -23.61 15.26 6.14
CA TYR A 144 -24.13 16.17 7.14
C TYR A 144 -23.17 17.35 7.34
N ILE A 145 -23.70 18.55 7.47
CA ILE A 145 -22.92 19.74 7.85
C ILE A 145 -23.19 19.98 9.33
N PRO A 146 -22.23 19.69 10.22
CA PRO A 146 -22.44 19.84 11.65
C PRO A 146 -22.53 21.31 12.05
N SER A 147 -23.34 21.57 13.07
CA SER A 147 -23.35 22.87 13.74
C SER A 147 -22.06 23.08 14.53
N LYS A 148 -21.77 24.35 14.82
CA LYS A 148 -20.62 24.71 15.65
C LYS A 148 -20.71 24.11 17.06
N SER A 149 -21.92 24.01 17.63
CA SER A 149 -22.14 23.40 18.96
C SER A 149 -21.79 21.92 18.94
N GLU A 150 -22.25 21.15 17.95
CA GLU A 150 -21.94 19.71 17.86
C GLU A 150 -20.43 19.47 17.70
N LEU A 151 -19.76 20.26 16.87
CA LEU A 151 -18.29 20.18 16.74
C LEU A 151 -17.58 20.53 18.04
N THR A 152 -18.03 21.60 18.72
CA THR A 152 -17.39 22.05 19.97
C THR A 152 -17.53 21.00 21.07
N GLU A 153 -18.70 20.39 21.22
CA GLU A 153 -18.94 19.33 22.19
C GLU A 153 -18.05 18.11 21.91
N LEU A 154 -18.00 17.67 20.65
CA LEU A 154 -17.24 16.48 20.29
C LEU A 154 -15.72 16.69 20.38
N LEU A 155 -15.22 17.90 20.11
CA LEU A 155 -13.82 18.25 20.28
C LEU A 155 -13.35 18.22 21.75
N LEU A 156 -14.27 18.29 22.73
CA LEU A 156 -13.88 18.10 24.14
C LEU A 156 -13.51 16.64 24.43
N GLU A 157 -14.01 15.70 23.63
CA GLU A 157 -13.76 14.27 23.75
C GLU A 157 -12.46 13.84 23.04
N THR A 158 -11.83 14.72 22.26
CA THR A 158 -10.57 14.45 21.53
C THR A 158 -9.34 14.93 22.30
N GLY A 159 -8.15 14.61 21.79
CA GLY A 159 -6.84 15.05 22.30
C GLY A 159 -5.86 13.89 22.39
N TRP A 160 -4.83 13.90 21.54
CA TRP A 160 -3.77 12.88 21.52
C TRP A 160 -3.03 12.75 22.85
N GLU A 161 -2.98 13.81 23.67
CA GLU A 161 -2.38 13.80 25.01
C GLU A 161 -3.13 12.90 26.01
N LYS A 162 -4.35 12.47 25.68
CA LYS A 162 -5.14 11.51 26.46
C LYS A 162 -4.73 10.06 26.20
N ILE A 163 -3.83 9.81 25.24
CA ILE A 163 -3.26 8.50 24.95
C ILE A 163 -1.96 8.35 25.73
N SER A 164 -1.88 7.32 26.57
CA SER A 164 -0.67 6.96 27.31
C SER A 164 -0.14 5.61 26.84
N LEU A 165 1.15 5.57 26.52
CA LEU A 165 1.89 4.35 26.20
C LEU A 165 2.91 4.08 27.32
N GLY A 166 2.95 2.85 27.82
CA GLY A 166 3.94 2.43 28.81
C GLY A 166 3.92 0.94 29.05
N ASP A 167 5.09 0.32 29.27
CA ASP A 167 5.22 -1.12 29.55
C ASP A 167 4.54 -2.05 28.52
N GLY A 168 4.40 -1.61 27.27
CA GLY A 168 3.70 -2.34 26.21
C GLY A 168 2.17 -2.20 26.24
N GLU A 169 1.64 -1.41 27.17
CA GLU A 169 0.22 -1.14 27.33
C GLU A 169 -0.17 0.25 26.77
N VAL A 170 -1.39 0.32 26.26
CA VAL A 170 -2.05 1.54 25.78
C VAL A 170 -3.21 1.85 26.73
N PHE A 171 -3.24 3.08 27.24
CA PHE A 171 -4.32 3.57 28.07
C PHE A 171 -4.96 4.80 27.44
N LEU A 172 -6.29 4.78 27.32
CA LEU A 172 -7.09 5.87 26.77
C LEU A 172 -7.87 6.56 27.89
N LYS A 173 -7.58 7.84 28.11
CA LYS A 173 -8.22 8.65 29.14
C LYS A 173 -9.53 9.28 28.61
N ASP A 174 -10.51 9.43 29.50
CA ASP A 174 -11.75 10.18 29.26
C ASP A 174 -12.56 9.64 28.06
N GLY A 175 -12.44 8.33 27.76
CA GLY A 175 -13.17 7.68 26.68
C GLY A 175 -12.76 8.13 25.27
N VAL A 176 -11.58 8.74 25.11
CA VAL A 176 -11.02 9.08 23.79
C VAL A 176 -10.93 7.83 22.92
N GLN A 177 -10.99 8.00 21.60
CA GLN A 177 -10.87 6.90 20.64
C GLN A 177 -9.78 7.20 19.63
N ILE A 178 -9.02 6.17 19.23
CA ILE A 178 -8.01 6.23 18.18
C ILE A 178 -8.65 5.91 16.83
N ASP A 179 -8.33 6.74 15.83
CA ASP A 179 -8.59 6.53 14.42
C ASP A 179 -7.29 6.76 13.64
N LEU A 180 -6.81 5.71 12.97
CA LEU A 180 -5.59 5.73 12.19
C LEU A 180 -5.83 6.03 10.71
N GLY A 181 -7.01 6.48 10.29
CA GLY A 181 -7.34 6.74 8.90
C GLY A 181 -6.37 7.70 8.18
N ALA A 182 -5.79 8.64 8.92
CA ALA A 182 -4.82 9.62 8.38
C ALA A 182 -3.40 9.04 8.16
N VAL A 183 -3.05 7.91 8.79
CA VAL A 183 -1.69 7.31 8.73
C VAL A 183 -1.68 5.86 8.24
N GLY A 184 -2.81 5.15 8.30
CA GLY A 184 -2.88 3.70 8.12
C GLY A 184 -2.42 3.22 6.74
N LYS A 185 -2.69 4.00 5.69
CA LYS A 185 -2.17 3.70 4.34
C LYS A 185 -0.66 3.88 4.26
N GLY A 186 -0.11 4.88 4.94
CA GLY A 186 1.33 5.10 5.04
C GLY A 186 2.02 3.93 5.74
N ILE A 187 1.43 3.44 6.83
CA ILE A 187 1.88 2.22 7.53
C ILE A 187 1.89 1.01 6.59
N GLY A 188 0.81 0.82 5.81
CA GLY A 188 0.76 -0.24 4.79
C GLY A 188 1.86 -0.12 3.73
N CYS A 189 2.15 1.10 3.26
CA CYS A 189 3.25 1.36 2.33
C CYS A 189 4.63 1.05 2.95
N ASP A 190 4.85 1.36 4.23
CA ASP A 190 6.09 1.06 4.92
C ASP A 190 6.32 -0.45 5.07
N GLU A 191 5.27 -1.22 5.37
CA GLU A 191 5.36 -2.69 5.42
C GLU A 191 5.56 -3.30 4.03
N ALA A 192 4.90 -2.77 3.00
CA ALA A 192 5.13 -3.20 1.62
C ALA A 192 6.58 -2.96 1.20
N ARG A 193 7.17 -1.81 1.58
CA ARG A 193 8.59 -1.52 1.34
C ARG A 193 9.50 -2.56 1.99
N LYS A 194 9.25 -2.93 3.25
CA LYS A 194 10.06 -3.95 3.97
C LYS A 194 10.04 -5.32 3.29
N MET A 195 8.97 -5.67 2.57
CA MET A 195 8.88 -6.92 1.81
C MET A 195 9.68 -6.89 0.49
N LEU A 196 10.09 -5.71 0.04
CA LEU A 196 10.83 -5.50 -1.21
C LEU A 196 12.34 -5.28 -0.99
N GLU A 197 12.77 -5.09 0.26
CA GLU A 197 14.19 -4.92 0.67
C GLU A 197 14.86 -6.26 0.97
#